data_AF-A0A915J346-F1
#
_entry.id   AF-A0A915J346-F1
#
_cell.length_a   1.000
_cell.length_b   1.000
_cell.length_c   1.000
_cell.angle_alpha   90.00
_cell.angle_beta   90.00
_cell.angle_gamma   90.00
#
_symmetry.space_group_name_H-M   'P 1'
#
loop_
_entity.id
_entity.type
_entity.pdbx_description
1 polymer ?
#
loop_
_entity_poly.entity_id
_entity_poly.type
_entity_poly.pdbx_seq_one_letter_code
_entity_poly.pdbx_strand_id
1 'polypeptide(L)'
;MIHGRQSTILKDLLPVTTYHLRIKAFNEKGSGPLSDVFLVKTNLRHYTFYLEEIARSIFQFFNCMGLPSFVENAILLSGCIKKRSYV
;
A
#
# COMPACT_ATOMS: atom_id res chain seq x y z
N MET A 1 -19.44 -33.23 -1.60
CA MET A 1 -18.00 -33.10 -1.89
C MET A 1 -17.52 -31.72 -1.42
N ILE A 2 -16.34 -31.68 -0.81
CA ILE A 2 -15.86 -30.63 0.10
C ILE A 2 -15.98 -29.23 -0.53
N HIS A 3 -16.72 -28.32 0.11
CA HIS A 3 -16.69 -26.89 -0.19
C HIS A 3 -15.37 -26.33 0.35
N GLY A 4 -14.28 -26.55 -0.40
CA GLY A 4 -12.98 -25.99 -0.07
C GLY A 4 -12.99 -24.49 -0.30
N ARG A 5 -12.78 -23.69 0.75
CA ARG A 5 -12.54 -22.26 0.60
C ARG A 5 -11.27 -22.06 -0.23
N GLN A 6 -11.41 -21.46 -1.41
CA GLN A 6 -10.25 -20.99 -2.19
C GLN A 6 -9.95 -19.54 -1.83
N SER A 7 -8.68 -19.23 -1.63
CA SER A 7 -8.21 -17.87 -1.36
C SER A 7 -6.90 -17.62 -2.10
N THR A 8 -6.73 -16.40 -2.58
CA THR A 8 -5.49 -15.93 -3.20
C THR A 8 -5.19 -14.50 -2.74
N ILE A 9 -3.94 -14.07 -2.89
CA ILE A 9 -3.48 -12.73 -2.54
C ILE A 9 -3.01 -12.04 -3.81
N LEU A 10 -3.63 -10.92 -4.14
CA LEU A 10 -3.15 -10.01 -5.18
C LEU A 10 -2.12 -9.06 -4.55
N LYS A 11 -0.90 -9.06 -5.09
CA LYS A 11 0.22 -8.24 -4.63
C LYS A 11 0.50 -7.10 -5.61
N ASP A 12 1.32 -6.14 -5.18
CA ASP A 12 1.87 -5.08 -6.02
C ASP A 12 0.82 -4.21 -6.74
N LEU A 13 -0.35 -4.08 -6.11
CA LEU A 13 -1.40 -3.16 -6.55
C LEU A 13 -1.00 -1.71 -6.24
N LEU A 14 -1.36 -0.79 -7.13
CA LEU A 14 -1.15 0.64 -6.93
C LEU A 14 -1.95 1.11 -5.70
N PRO A 15 -1.39 1.97 -4.84
CA PRO A 15 -2.12 2.52 -3.69
C PRO A 15 -3.21 3.50 -4.15
N VAL A 16 -4.21 3.75 -3.29
CA VAL A 16 -5.33 4.68 -3.55
C VAL A 16 -6.05 4.40 -4.87
N THR A 17 -6.05 3.16 -5.31
CA THR A 17 -6.61 2.78 -6.61
C THR A 17 -7.80 1.86 -6.38
N THR A 18 -8.93 2.17 -7.01
CA THR A 18 -10.14 1.35 -6.99
C THR A 18 -10.05 0.30 -8.09
N TYR A 19 -10.04 -0.97 -7.70
CA TYR A 19 -10.04 -2.12 -8.60
C TYR A 19 -11.44 -2.70 -8.72
N HIS A 20 -11.83 -3.04 -9.95
CA HIS A 20 -13.07 -3.75 -10.27
C HIS A 20 -12.73 -5.22 -10.46
N LEU A 21 -13.04 -6.04 -9.47
CA LEU A 21 -12.67 -7.45 -9.47
C LEU A 21 -13.87 -8.32 -9.83
N ARG A 22 -13.60 -9.39 -10.58
CA ARG A 22 -14.56 -10.45 -10.94
C ARG A 22 -13.87 -11.80 -10.89
N ILE A 23 -14.61 -12.83 -10.55
CA ILE A 23 -14.10 -14.21 -10.47
C ILE A 23 -14.85 -15.07 -11.48
N LYS A 24 -14.15 -15.98 -12.16
CA LYS A 24 -14.73 -16.94 -13.10
C LYS A 24 -14.28 -18.34 -12.74
N ALA A 25 -15.23 -19.27 -12.65
CA ALA A 25 -14.90 -20.68 -12.44
C ALA A 25 -14.54 -21.35 -13.78
N PHE A 26 -13.54 -22.23 -13.78
CA PHE A 26 -13.16 -23.05 -14.93
C PHE A 26 -13.10 -24.52 -14.50
N ASN A 27 -13.65 -25.40 -15.33
CA ASN A 27 -13.53 -26.85 -15.22
C ASN A 27 -13.24 -27.47 -16.60
N GLU A 28 -13.16 -28.79 -16.69
CA GLU A 28 -12.85 -29.51 -17.94
C GLU A 28 -13.91 -29.30 -19.04
N LYS A 29 -15.15 -28.98 -18.68
CA LYS A 29 -16.23 -28.67 -19.64
C LYS A 29 -16.22 -27.21 -20.09
N GLY A 30 -15.38 -26.38 -19.48
CA GLY A 30 -15.21 -24.98 -19.83
C GLY A 30 -15.46 -24.04 -18.65
N SER A 31 -15.87 -22.82 -18.98
CA SER A 31 -15.92 -21.71 -18.03
C SER A 31 -17.35 -21.40 -17.58
N GLY A 32 -17.57 -21.25 -16.28
CA GLY A 32 -18.82 -20.76 -15.71
C GLY A 32 -19.03 -19.26 -15.93
N PRO A 33 -20.19 -18.72 -15.48
CA PRO A 33 -20.44 -17.29 -15.51
C PRO A 33 -19.44 -16.51 -14.65
N LEU A 34 -19.20 -15.25 -15.02
CA LEU A 34 -18.47 -14.32 -14.16
C LEU A 34 -19.31 -13.98 -12.93
N SER A 35 -18.65 -13.79 -11.80
CA SER A 35 -19.27 -13.19 -10.62
C SER A 35 -19.74 -11.76 -10.88
N ASP A 36 -20.52 -11.25 -9.93
CA ASP A 36 -20.73 -9.81 -9.79
C ASP A 36 -19.40 -9.08 -9.60
N VAL A 37 -19.41 -7.79 -9.95
CA VAL A 37 -18.25 -6.91 -9.77
C VAL A 37 -18.18 -6.50 -8.31
N PHE A 38 -17.01 -6.67 -7.69
CA PHE A 38 -16.72 -6.11 -6.38
C PHE A 38 -15.65 -5.02 -6.50
N LEU A 39 -15.93 -3.89 -5.86
CA LEU A 39 -15.12 -2.69 -5.86
C LEU A 39 -14.21 -2.70 -4.63
N VAL A 40 -12.89 -2.66 -4.84
CA VAL A 40 -11.92 -2.64 -3.74
C VAL A 40 -10.97 -1.48 -3.92
N LYS A 41 -10.89 -0.59 -2.93
CA LYS A 41 -9.92 0.50 -2.89
C LYS A 41 -8.70 0.09 -2.07
N THR A 42 -7.52 0.16 -2.67
CA THR A 42 -6.24 -0.09 -1.99
C THR A 42 -5.85 1.10 -1.10
N ASN A 43 -5.14 0.82 -0.01
CA ASN A 43 -4.71 1.83 0.96
C ASN A 43 -3.30 2.37 0.64
N LEU A 44 -2.97 3.56 1.14
CA LEU A 44 -1.65 4.20 1.11
C LEU A 44 -0.59 3.53 1.99
N ARG A 45 -0.98 2.55 2.80
CA ARG A 45 -0.19 2.08 3.96
C ARG A 45 1.24 1.62 3.61
N HIS A 46 1.49 1.14 2.38
CA HIS A 46 2.87 0.86 1.94
C HIS A 46 3.66 2.11 1.56
N TYR A 47 3.06 3.09 0.89
CA TYR A 47 3.76 4.32 0.50
C TYR A 47 4.23 5.13 1.72
N THR A 48 3.41 5.20 2.77
CA THR A 48 3.80 5.87 4.02
C THR A 48 4.97 5.19 4.71
N PHE A 49 5.06 3.85 4.65
CA PHE A 49 6.18 3.10 5.22
C PHE A 49 7.48 3.33 4.44
N TYR A 50 7.42 3.32 3.10
CA TYR A 50 8.56 3.64 2.24
C TYR A 50 9.09 5.07 2.48
N LEU A 51 8.19 6.05 2.62
CA LEU A 51 8.61 7.43 2.89
C LEU A 51 9.26 7.59 4.27
N GLU A 52 8.78 6.90 5.30
CA GLU A 52 9.39 6.92 6.64
C GLU A 52 10.77 6.26 6.64
N GLU A 53 10.96 5.15 5.92
CA GLU A 53 12.29 4.52 5.76
C GLU A 53 13.28 5.43 5.03
N ILE A 54 12.85 6.04 3.92
CA ILE A 54 13.68 6.99 3.16
C ILE A 54 14.00 8.20 4.05
N ALA A 55 13.01 8.77 4.74
CA ALA A 55 13.22 9.90 5.64
C ALA A 55 14.19 9.55 6.76
N ARG A 56 14.09 8.35 7.35
CA ARG A 56 15.02 7.84 8.37
C ARG A 56 16.44 7.68 7.83
N SER A 57 16.59 7.15 6.62
CA SER A 57 17.88 7.01 5.95
C SER A 57 18.55 8.37 5.70
N ILE A 58 17.79 9.33 5.16
CA ILE A 58 18.24 10.71 4.90
C ILE A 58 18.62 11.41 6.21
N PHE A 59 17.80 11.28 7.25
CA PHE A 59 18.07 11.82 8.58
C PHE A 59 19.38 11.28 9.17
N GLN A 60 19.58 9.96 9.09
CA GLN A 60 20.81 9.33 9.55
C GLN A 60 22.04 9.85 8.79
N PHE A 61 21.92 10.00 7.47
CA PHE A 61 22.99 10.53 6.62
C PHE A 61 23.42 11.95 7.05
N PHE A 62 22.49 12.87 7.25
CA PHE A 62 22.81 14.24 7.69
C PHE A 62 23.43 14.30 9.09
N ASN A 63 22.99 13.43 10.01
CA ASN A 63 23.62 13.31 11.33
C ASN A 63 25.08 12.83 11.23
N CYS A 64 25.37 11.85 10.37
CA CYS A 64 26.74 11.37 10.15
C CYS A 64 27.66 12.42 9.52
N MET A 65 27.13 13.38 8.77
CA MET A 65 27.91 14.49 8.20
C MET A 65 28.12 15.67 9.14
N GLY A 66 27.55 15.65 10.36
CA GLY A 66 27.67 16.78 11.28
C GLY A 66 26.94 18.04 10.81
N LEU A 67 25.82 17.88 10.08
CA LEU A 67 24.97 18.98 9.59
C LEU A 67 23.61 19.04 10.32
N PRO A 68 23.58 19.34 11.64
CA PRO A 68 22.37 19.28 12.46
C PRO A 68 21.34 20.37 12.13
N SER A 69 21.74 21.50 11.54
CA SER A 69 20.81 22.57 11.13
C SER A 69 19.84 22.15 10.01
N PHE A 70 20.20 21.15 9.20
CA PHE A 70 19.30 20.57 8.19
C PHE A 70 18.28 19.60 8.82
N VAL A 71 18.59 19.04 9.99
CA VAL A 71 17.76 18.05 10.69
C VAL A 71 16.51 18.70 11.30
N GLU A 72 16.60 19.90 11.86
CA GLU A 72 15.44 20.63 12.44
C GLU A 72 14.34 20.91 11.40
N ASN A 73 14.73 21.24 10.16
CA ASN A 73 13.78 21.49 9.07
C ASN A 73 13.12 20.20 8.55
N ALA A 74 13.81 19.06 8.62
CA ALA A 74 13.29 17.76 8.18
C ALA A 74 12.24 17.18 9.16
N ILE A 75 12.38 17.42 10.47
CA ILE A 75 11.42 17.00 11.50
C ILE A 75 10.07 17.72 11.35
N LEU A 76 10.08 18.99 10.94
CA LEU A 76 8.86 19.75 10.67
C LEU A 76 8.07 19.20 9.48
N LEU A 77 8.76 18.72 8.44
CA LEU A 77 8.13 18.10 7.26
C LEU A 77 7.52 16.72 7.57
N SER A 78 8.21 15.86 8.32
CA SER A 78 7.66 14.55 8.75
C SER A 78 6.51 14.70 9.75
N GLY A 79 6.57 15.69 10.64
CA GLY A 79 5.44 16.09 11.50
C GLY A 79 4.23 16.61 10.72
N CYS A 80 4.47 17.30 9.59
CA CYS A 80 3.42 17.77 8.68
C CYS A 80 2.73 16.60 7.95
N ILE A 81 3.46 15.53 7.61
CA ILE A 81 2.90 14.32 7.00
C ILE A 81 2.02 13.54 8.00
N LYS A 82 2.42 13.44 9.28
CA LYS A 82 1.60 12.74 10.31
C LYS A 82 0.31 13.47 10.69
N LYS A 83 0.25 14.80 10.57
CA LYS A 83 -0.98 15.57 10.87
C LYS A 83 -2.02 15.59 9.74
N ARG A 84 -1.74 14.99 8.58
CA ARG A 84 -2.67 14.93 7.44
C ARG A 84 -3.30 13.56 7.21
N SER A 85 -3.36 12.70 8.24
CA SER A 85 -4.16 11.48 8.20
C SER A 85 -5.58 11.75 8.69
N TYR A 86 -6.47 11.93 7.72
CA TYR A 86 -7.89 11.57 7.66
C TYR A 86 -8.65 11.46 9.00
N VAL A 87 -9.48 12.49 9.27
CA VAL A 87 -10.81 12.29 9.89
C VAL A 87 -11.74 11.77 8.80
#